data_AF-A0A7C3Z3I4-F1
#
_entry.id   AF-A0A7C3Z3I4-F1
#
_cell.length_a   1.000
_cell.length_b   1.000
_cell.length_c   1.000
_cell.angle_alpha   90.00
_cell.angle_beta   90.00
_cell.angle_gamma   90.00
#
_symmetry.space_group_name_H-M   'P 1'
#
loop_
_entity.id
_entity.type
_entity.pdbx_description
1 polymer ?
#
loop_
_entity_poly.entity_id
_entity_poly.type
_entity_poly.pdbx_seq_one_letter_code
_entity_poly.pdbx_strand_id
1 'polypeptide(L)'
;MTRDKERIQSALERLEKIVAQLGQDDVDVETGLEKFREGVALIKYLRSRLQKAENEFLKLKQELESGSAQDDSDEKQEMTR
;
A
#
# COMPACT_ATOMS: atom_id res chain seq x y z
N MET A 1 -5.16 12.03 -4.49
CA MET A 1 -3.81 11.63 -4.04
C MET A 1 -3.36 12.37 -2.77
N THR A 2 -3.45 13.70 -2.67
CA THR A 2 -2.99 14.47 -1.48
C THR A 2 -3.63 14.04 -0.15
N ARG A 3 -4.96 13.88 -0.13
CA ARG A 3 -5.71 13.44 1.06
C ARG A 3 -5.32 12.04 1.56
N ASP A 4 -4.94 11.14 0.66
CA ASP A 4 -4.54 9.79 1.05
C ASP A 4 -3.14 9.77 1.68
N LYS A 5 -2.23 10.61 1.17
CA LYS A 5 -0.91 10.80 1.77
C LYS A 5 -1.02 11.36 3.18
N GLU A 6 -1.85 12.39 3.38
CA GLU A 6 -2.12 12.97 4.70
C GLU A 6 -2.69 11.92 5.66
N ARG A 7 -3.65 11.10 5.21
CA ARG A 7 -4.22 10.02 6.04
C ARG A 7 -3.21 8.95 6.43
N ILE A 8 -2.28 8.60 5.54
CA ILE A 8 -1.20 7.64 5.85
C ILE A 8 -0.24 8.23 6.89
N GLN A 9 0.18 9.48 6.72
CA GLN A 9 1.04 10.17 7.68
C GLN A 9 0.37 10.25 9.06
N SER A 10 -0.89 10.69 9.12
CA SER A 10 -1.63 10.73 10.38
C SER A 10 -1.81 9.35 11.02
N ALA A 11 -2.01 8.30 10.22
CA ALA A 11 -2.12 6.93 10.75
C ALA A 11 -0.78 6.43 11.33
N LEU A 12 0.36 6.78 10.72
CA LEU A 12 1.69 6.47 11.23
C LEU A 12 1.99 7.23 12.51
N GLU A 13 1.78 8.55 12.53
CA GLU A 13 1.94 9.38 13.74
C GLU A 13 1.06 8.88 14.89
N ARG A 14 -0.16 8.42 14.59
CA ARG A 14 -1.05 7.85 15.60
C ARG A 14 -0.50 6.52 16.14
N LEU A 15 0.05 5.67 15.27
CA LEU A 15 0.66 4.41 15.69
C LEU A 15 1.88 4.64 16.59
N GLU A 16 2.73 5.62 16.27
CA GLU A 16 3.86 6.02 17.11
C GLU A 16 3.41 6.49 18.49
N LYS A 17 2.35 7.31 18.54
CA LYS A 17 1.74 7.74 19.81
C LYS A 17 1.21 6.57 20.62
N ILE A 18 0.57 5.59 19.98
CA ILE A 18 0.08 4.38 20.66
C ILE A 18 1.25 3.58 21.24
N VAL A 19 2.33 3.40 20.49
CA VAL A 19 3.54 2.70 20.98
C VAL A 19 4.14 3.43 22.17
N ALA A 20 4.27 4.76 22.10
CA ALA A 20 4.77 5.57 23.21
C ALA A 20 3.86 5.47 24.45
N GLN A 21 2.54 5.50 24.27
CA GLN A 21 1.58 5.34 25.36
C GLN A 21 1.70 3.97 26.00
N LEU A 22 1.67 2.89 25.22
CA LEU A 22 1.77 1.51 25.72
C LEU A 22 3.11 1.19 26.40
N GLY A 23 4.16 1.97 26.14
CA GLY A 23 5.47 1.81 26.78
C GLY A 23 5.61 2.56 28.11
N GLN A 24 4.58 3.29 28.56
CA GLN A 24 4.58 3.94 29.88
C GLN A 24 4.30 2.91 30.98
N ASP A 25 5.02 3.03 32.10
CA ASP A 25 4.93 2.07 33.22
C ASP A 25 3.59 2.10 33.97
N ASP A 26 2.73 3.10 33.74
CA ASP A 26 1.47 3.31 34.48
C ASP A 26 0.18 3.10 33.65
N VAL A 27 0.28 2.50 32.47
CA VAL A 27 -0.91 2.20 31.66
C VAL A 27 -1.73 1.10 32.31
N ASP A 28 -2.99 1.41 32.65
CA ASP A 28 -3.95 0.42 33.11
C ASP A 28 -4.31 -0.57 31.98
N VAL A 29 -4.71 -1.78 32.37
CA VAL A 29 -4.93 -2.89 31.43
C VAL A 29 -6.07 -2.60 30.44
N GLU A 30 -7.11 -1.87 30.86
CA GLU A 30 -8.25 -1.56 30.01
C GLU A 30 -7.85 -0.55 28.92
N THR A 31 -7.20 0.54 29.31
CA THR A 31 -6.61 1.51 28.39
C THR A 31 -5.60 0.83 27.46
N GLY A 32 -4.72 -0.02 27.99
CA GLY A 32 -3.75 -0.77 27.20
C GLY A 32 -4.40 -1.63 26.13
N LEU A 33 -5.49 -2.32 26.48
CA LEU A 33 -6.24 -3.15 25.53
C LEU A 33 -6.93 -2.31 24.44
N GLU A 34 -7.49 -1.15 24.79
CA GLU A 34 -8.08 -0.22 23.81
C GLU A 34 -7.04 0.31 22.82
N LYS A 35 -5.89 0.76 23.33
CA LYS A 35 -4.76 1.25 22.50
C LYS A 35 -4.21 0.16 21.59
N PHE A 36 -4.10 -1.07 22.10
CA PHE A 36 -3.68 -2.21 21.29
C PHE A 36 -4.66 -2.49 20.14
N ARG A 37 -5.98 -2.50 20.41
CA ARG A 37 -7.01 -2.68 19.38
C ARG A 37 -6.94 -1.60 18.31
N GLU A 38 -6.76 -0.34 18.74
CA GLU A 38 -6.57 0.78 17.82
C GLU A 38 -5.33 0.59 16.94
N GLY A 39 -4.19 0.22 17.54
CA GLY A 39 -2.95 -0.07 16.82
C GLY A 39 -3.11 -1.16 15.77
N VAL A 40 -3.79 -2.27 16.12
CA VAL A 40 -4.10 -3.35 15.18
C VAL A 40 -4.93 -2.84 13.99
N ALA A 41 -5.92 -1.97 14.23
CA ALA A 41 -6.73 -1.40 13.17
C ALA A 41 -5.91 -0.50 12.22
N LEU A 42 -5.02 0.34 12.77
CA LEU A 42 -4.12 1.20 12.00
C LEU A 42 -3.15 0.39 11.14
N ILE A 43 -2.54 -0.66 11.71
CA ILE A 43 -1.65 -1.56 10.97
C ILE A 43 -2.39 -2.23 9.81
N LYS A 44 -3.62 -2.73 10.04
CA LYS A 44 -4.44 -3.33 8.98
C LYS A 44 -4.72 -2.32 7.85
N TYR A 45 -5.06 -1.08 8.20
CA TYR A 45 -5.28 -0.02 7.22
C TYR A 45 -4.02 0.26 6.39
N LEU A 46 -2.87 0.46 7.03
CA LEU A 46 -1.60 0.74 6.35
C LEU A 46 -1.18 -0.41 5.42
N ARG A 47 -1.29 -1.66 5.88
CA ARG A 47 -1.01 -2.85 5.05
C ARG A 47 -1.91 -2.93 3.82
N SER A 48 -3.19 -2.62 3.96
CA SER A 48 -4.12 -2.57 2.82
C SER A 48 -3.71 -1.49 1.80
N ARG A 49 -3.23 -0.33 2.26
CA ARG A 49 -2.73 0.73 1.37
C ARG A 49 -1.49 0.29 0.61
N LEU A 50 -0.53 -0.37 1.28
CA LEU A 50 0.67 -0.90 0.64
C LEU A 50 0.32 -1.96 -0.41
N GLN A 51 -0.56 -2.90 -0.09
CA GLN A 51 -0.98 -3.93 -1.01
C GLN A 51 -1.65 -3.34 -2.28
N LYS A 52 -2.44 -2.27 -2.13
CA LYS A 52 -3.02 -1.59 -3.30
C LYS A 52 -1.95 -0.97 -4.20
N ALA A 53 -0.96 -0.31 -3.61
CA ALA A 53 0.14 0.28 -4.37
C ALA A 53 0.99 -0.80 -5.07
N GLU A 54 1.27 -1.91 -4.40
CA GLU A 54 1.95 -3.06 -4.98
C GLU A 54 1.19 -3.65 -6.16
N ASN A 55 -0.13 -3.84 -6.02
CA ASN A 55 -0.98 -4.33 -7.10
C ASN A 55 -1.02 -3.37 -8.30
N GLU A 56 -1.04 -2.05 -8.06
CA GLU A 56 -0.98 -1.04 -9.12
C GLU A 56 0.35 -1.10 -9.86
N PHE A 57 1.46 -1.23 -9.13
CA PHE A 57 2.79 -1.38 -9.72
C PHE A 57 2.90 -2.64 -10.59
N LEU A 58 2.39 -3.78 -10.10
CA LEU A 58 2.38 -5.03 -10.87
C LEU A 58 1.58 -4.92 -12.17
N LYS A 59 0.43 -4.23 -12.16
CA LYS A 59 -0.37 -3.98 -13.37
C LYS A 59 0.39 -3.14 -14.38
N LEU A 60 0.99 -2.03 -13.93
CA LEU A 60 1.79 -1.17 -14.80
C LEU A 60 2.98 -1.93 -15.41
N LYS A 61 3.64 -2.79 -14.63
CA LYS A 61 4.70 -3.66 -15.13
C LYS A 61 4.19 -4.61 -16.22
N GLN A 62 3.05 -5.25 -16.01
CA GLN A 62 2.43 -6.13 -17.00
C GLN A 62 2.04 -5.38 -18.28
N GLU A 63 1.51 -4.17 -18.16
CA GLU A 63 1.18 -3.31 -19.30
C GLU A 63 2.43 -2.95 -20.11
N LEU A 64 3.54 -2.61 -19.45
CA LEU A 64 4.83 -2.34 -20.09
C LEU A 64 5.39 -3.57 -20.82
N GLU A 65 5.34 -4.75 -20.19
CA GLU A 65 5.81 -6.00 -20.79
C GLU A 65 4.91 -6.40 -21.97
N SER A 66 3.59 -6.25 -21.86
CA SER A 66 2.62 -6.62 -22.90
C SER A 66 2.61 -5.64 -24.09
N GLY A 67 2.91 -4.37 -23.85
CA GLY A 67 3.03 -3.34 -24.88
C GLY A 67 4.25 -3.50 -25.81
N SER A 68 5.19 -4.38 -25.45
CA SER A 68 6.39 -4.67 -26.27
C SER A 68 6.22 -5.79 -27.29
N ALA A 69 5.05 -6.44 -27.37
CA ALA A 69 4.83 -7.62 -28.21
C ALA A 69 4.06 -7.36 -29.53
N GLN A 70 3.75 -6.11 -29.89
CA GLN A 70 2.84 -5.79 -31.00
C GLN A 70 3.50 -5.08 -32.21
N ASP A 71 4.83 -5.01 -32.31
CA ASP A 71 5.50 -4.23 -33.37
C ASP A 71 6.32 -5.05 -34.39
N ASP A 72 6.18 -6.38 -34.42
CA ASP A 72 7.05 -7.26 -35.25
C ASP A 72 6.30 -8.18 -36.25
N SER A 73 4.99 -7.97 -36.47
CA SER A 73 4.17 -8.87 -37.33
C SER A 73 3.69 -8.31 -38.67
N ASP A 74 3.95 -7.03 -39.01
CA ASP A 74 3.40 -6.43 -40.23
C ASP A 74 4.32 -6.45 -41.48
N GLU A 75 5.59 -6.87 -41.38
CA GLU A 75 6.52 -6.81 -42.53
C GLU A 75 6.55 -8.05 -43.45
N LYS A 76 5.83 -9.14 -43.16
CA LYS A 76 5.95 -10.40 -43.93
C LYS A 76 4.88 -10.66 -45.01
N GLN A 77 3.92 -9.77 -45.25
CA GLN A 77 2.83 -10.03 -46.21
C GLN A 77 2.98 -9.37 -47.59
N GLU A 78 3.98 -8.51 -47.83
CA GLU A 78 4.08 -7.78 -49.11
C GLU A 78 5.00 -8.42 -50.17
N MET A 79 5.71 -9.52 -49.87
CA MET A 79 6.67 -10.13 -50.80
C MET A 79 6.16 -11.34 -51.59
N THR A 80 4.85 -11.65 -51.52
CA THR A 80 4.28 -12.85 -52.17
C THR A 80 3.18 -12.52 -53.19
N ARG A 81 3.16 -11.31 -53.75
CA ARG A 81 2.17 -10.92 -54.78
C ARG A 81 2.77 -10.89 -56.18
#